data_AF-A0A1J4KZS0-F1
#
_entry.id   AF-A0A1J4KZS0-F1
#
_cell.length_a   1.000
_cell.length_b   1.000
_cell.length_c   1.000
_cell.angle_alpha   90.00
_cell.angle_beta   90.00
_cell.angle_gamma   90.00
#
_symmetry.space_group_name_H-M   'P 1'
#
loop_
_entity.id
_entity.type
_entity.pdbx_description
1 polymer ?
#
loop_
_entity_poly.entity_id
_entity_poly.type
_entity_poly.pdbx_seq_one_letter_code
_entity_poly.pdbx_strand_id
1 'polypeptide(L)'
;MFHFGNHDFFTSQDFDSIIDRLFYFMNHEAVLHLSQQCNIIVQTRSCDKEFQKDLIKFADYLLSSSSSDPNQIQIDANFQALILLLSKLVITCFDVIPNHIFLPLFRAIVAFNLHYFSVSRQEFTNFLNNEWSLPFSRNYIHSIFTNFYSNILKTSKIAEFSIMTLFLNIYFSDEPSSNPFVKNIENLPSNFYSLIFDPIQATLNSDISVILLYTLLVLCPSFKSYCISCVDVSWAETLSSPILKPKTIESAEIRLDILLIFTEDTEFTSSLSKQKGISLKLIRELITFIKHNLKANSAITTALTVIMNIGQRLSGFDVQTADSLFSLIRILLKSIQSDKNEMNASNGNEMNGSNENDRKNKYCEYVRLLILFIESLAVHRTRANVELIYTAMRHADVLEKVKSIVNQSENPEDFTRSIKNIENMNDYLVKNVIDKNPNVSDYQKMLSFLISGIESWNPEEIFSIIAYPAYTFMSNDFRQSLKFFRVMILKEVQPML
;
A
#
# COMPACT_ATOMS: atom_id res chain seq x y z
N MET A 1 -9.82 15.68 -32.07
CA MET A 1 -10.85 16.70 -31.80
C MET A 1 -11.78 16.07 -30.78
N PHE A 2 -11.53 16.29 -29.50
CA PHE A 2 -12.25 15.63 -28.41
C PHE A 2 -13.41 16.53 -27.97
N HIS A 3 -14.64 16.08 -28.16
CA HIS A 3 -15.82 16.73 -27.59
C HIS A 3 -15.92 16.31 -26.13
N PHE A 4 -15.49 17.21 -25.23
CA PHE A 4 -15.81 17.11 -23.82
C PHE A 4 -17.29 17.43 -23.61
N GLY A 5 -18.03 16.49 -23.03
CA GLY A 5 -19.43 16.68 -22.65
C GLY A 5 -19.55 17.73 -21.54
N ASN A 6 -20.62 18.52 -21.62
CA ASN A 6 -21.04 19.61 -20.73
C ASN A 6 -20.43 19.54 -19.32
N HIS A 7 -19.41 20.37 -19.13
CA HIS A 7 -18.84 20.69 -17.84
C HIS A 7 -19.77 21.64 -17.09
N ASP A 8 -20.28 21.22 -15.92
CA ASP A 8 -20.73 22.16 -14.90
C ASP A 8 -19.49 22.93 -14.41
N PHE A 9 -19.21 24.05 -15.06
CA PHE A 9 -18.19 25.02 -14.66
C PHE A 9 -18.80 25.99 -13.63
N PHE A 10 -17.99 26.42 -12.66
CA PHE A 10 -18.34 27.43 -11.66
C PHE A 10 -18.91 28.70 -12.29
N THR A 11 -19.82 29.35 -11.57
CA THR A 11 -20.45 30.61 -11.99
C THR A 11 -19.68 31.80 -11.44
N SER A 12 -19.85 33.00 -12.03
CA SER A 12 -19.24 34.24 -11.53
C SER A 12 -19.59 34.55 -10.06
N GLN A 13 -20.75 34.06 -9.59
CA GLN A 13 -21.22 34.24 -8.22
C GLN A 13 -20.30 33.57 -7.18
N ASP A 14 -19.60 32.49 -7.56
CA ASP A 14 -18.67 31.77 -6.67
C ASP A 14 -17.36 32.54 -6.44
N PHE A 15 -17.04 33.52 -7.28
CA PHE A 15 -15.89 34.40 -7.14
C PHE A 15 -16.24 35.63 -6.30
N ASP A 16 -17.42 36.22 -6.50
CA ASP A 16 -17.84 37.44 -5.81
C ASP A 16 -17.89 37.25 -4.28
N SER A 17 -18.32 36.08 -3.80
CA SER A 17 -18.33 35.76 -2.35
C SER A 17 -16.94 35.67 -1.70
N ILE A 18 -15.86 35.45 -2.49
CA ILE A 18 -14.47 35.39 -1.96
C ILE A 18 -13.87 36.79 -1.86
N ILE A 19 -14.30 37.70 -2.74
CA ILE A 19 -13.87 39.11 -2.77
C ILE A 19 -14.22 39.80 -1.46
N ASP A 20 -15.42 39.51 -0.94
CA ASP A 20 -15.91 40.13 0.29
C ASP A 20 -15.07 39.82 1.55
N ARG A 21 -14.13 38.87 1.48
CA ARG A 21 -13.32 38.39 2.62
C ARG A 21 -11.85 38.85 2.61
N LEU A 22 -11.39 39.55 1.58
CA LEU A 22 -9.96 39.88 1.34
C LEU A 22 -9.46 41.23 1.91
N PHE A 23 -10.23 41.90 2.76
CA PHE A 23 -10.18 43.36 2.89
C PHE A 23 -9.06 44.03 3.71
N TYR A 24 -8.04 43.35 4.26
CA TYR A 24 -7.22 44.00 5.30
C TYR A 24 -5.71 44.27 5.06
N PHE A 25 -5.04 43.80 4.00
CA PHE A 25 -3.58 44.04 3.87
C PHE A 25 -3.01 44.37 2.49
N MET A 26 -3.78 44.19 1.40
CA MET A 26 -3.40 44.69 0.08
C MET A 26 -4.20 45.95 -0.24
N ASN A 27 -3.59 46.92 -0.92
CA ASN A 27 -4.30 48.13 -1.35
C ASN A 27 -5.61 47.70 -2.03
N HIS A 28 -6.77 48.22 -1.59
CA HIS A 28 -8.12 47.80 -1.97
C HIS A 28 -8.27 47.56 -3.49
N GLU A 29 -7.65 48.43 -4.27
CA GLU A 29 -7.63 48.37 -5.74
C GLU A 29 -6.90 47.14 -6.29
N ALA A 30 -5.82 46.67 -5.67
CA ALA A 30 -4.99 45.58 -6.19
C ALA A 30 -5.69 44.21 -6.09
N VAL A 31 -6.42 43.95 -5.01
CA VAL A 31 -7.17 42.68 -4.84
C VAL A 31 -8.42 42.67 -5.71
N LEU A 32 -9.18 43.77 -5.73
CA LEU A 32 -10.33 43.91 -6.60
C LEU A 32 -9.92 43.80 -8.07
N HIS A 33 -8.82 44.44 -8.45
CA HIS A 33 -8.24 44.29 -9.78
C HIS A 33 -7.85 42.84 -10.07
N LEU A 34 -7.14 42.16 -9.16
CA LEU A 34 -6.77 40.75 -9.33
C LEU A 34 -8.02 39.87 -9.52
N SER A 35 -9.05 40.08 -8.71
CA SER A 35 -10.28 39.29 -8.79
C SER A 35 -11.09 39.57 -10.06
N GLN A 36 -11.20 40.84 -10.48
CA GLN A 36 -11.81 41.21 -11.74
C GLN A 36 -11.08 40.58 -12.93
N GLN A 37 -9.75 40.58 -12.92
CA GLN A 37 -8.95 39.94 -13.96
C GLN A 37 -9.09 38.40 -13.94
N CYS A 38 -9.15 37.78 -12.76
CA CYS A 38 -9.47 36.35 -12.64
C CYS A 38 -10.85 36.03 -13.26
N ASN A 39 -11.86 36.85 -12.95
CA ASN A 39 -13.20 36.71 -13.52
C ASN A 39 -13.20 36.89 -15.04
N ILE A 40 -12.43 37.85 -15.56
CA ILE A 40 -12.27 38.06 -17.00
C ILE A 40 -11.65 36.82 -17.66
N ILE A 41 -10.64 36.19 -17.07
CA ILE A 41 -10.03 34.98 -17.62
C ILE A 41 -10.99 33.80 -17.62
N VAL A 42 -11.74 33.63 -16.52
CA VAL A 42 -12.75 32.57 -16.41
C VAL A 42 -13.83 32.75 -17.49
N GLN A 43 -14.29 33.99 -17.70
CA GLN A 43 -15.34 34.31 -18.67
C GLN A 43 -14.84 34.24 -20.13
N THR A 44 -13.67 34.81 -20.41
CA THR A 44 -13.16 34.95 -21.78
C THR A 44 -12.32 33.77 -22.24
N ARG A 45 -11.90 32.89 -21.31
CA ARG A 45 -10.95 31.80 -21.57
C ARG A 45 -9.70 32.28 -22.30
N SER A 46 -9.22 33.48 -21.94
CA SER A 46 -8.02 34.10 -22.50
C SER A 46 -7.21 34.77 -21.40
N CYS A 47 -5.88 34.66 -21.45
CA CYS A 47 -4.97 35.23 -20.45
C CYS A 47 -4.01 36.22 -21.12
N ASP A 48 -4.19 37.51 -20.86
CA ASP A 48 -3.39 38.56 -21.48
C ASP A 48 -1.94 38.62 -20.93
N LYS A 49 -1.01 39.14 -21.71
CA LYS A 49 0.43 39.15 -21.37
C LYS A 49 0.79 40.01 -20.16
N GLU A 50 -0.03 40.99 -19.78
CA GLU A 50 0.24 41.86 -18.63
C GLU A 50 -0.16 41.15 -17.34
N PHE A 51 -1.35 40.57 -17.31
CA PHE A 51 -1.82 39.75 -16.19
C PHE A 51 -0.94 38.52 -15.96
N GLN A 52 -0.42 37.92 -17.04
CA GLN A 52 0.59 36.87 -16.95
C GLN A 52 1.81 37.27 -16.10
N LYS A 53 2.31 38.51 -16.24
CA LYS A 53 3.45 39.01 -15.46
C LYS A 53 3.07 39.24 -14.00
N ASP A 54 1.86 39.71 -13.75
CA ASP A 54 1.37 39.94 -12.39
C ASP A 54 1.19 38.62 -11.65
N LEU A 55 0.64 37.61 -12.31
CA LEU A 55 0.54 36.25 -11.77
C LEU A 55 1.91 35.65 -11.38
N ILE A 56 2.95 35.86 -12.20
CA ILE A 56 4.31 35.43 -11.87
C ILE A 56 4.81 36.17 -10.62
N LYS A 57 4.66 37.50 -10.55
CA LYS A 57 5.05 38.27 -9.37
C LYS A 57 4.31 37.82 -8.12
N PHE A 58 3.02 37.48 -8.22
CA PHE A 58 2.25 36.94 -7.11
C PHE A 58 2.74 35.55 -6.69
N ALA A 59 3.05 34.67 -7.64
CA ALA A 59 3.63 33.37 -7.35
C ALA A 59 4.98 33.52 -6.61
N ASP A 60 5.85 34.41 -7.11
CA ASP A 60 7.15 34.69 -6.51
C ASP A 60 7.01 35.32 -5.12
N TYR A 61 6.05 36.24 -4.94
CA TYR A 61 5.71 36.80 -3.62
C TYR A 61 5.32 35.69 -2.66
N LEU A 62 4.32 34.87 -2.99
CA LEU A 62 3.85 33.75 -2.16
C LEU A 62 4.97 32.75 -1.83
N LEU A 63 5.82 32.43 -2.81
CA LEU A 63 6.96 31.54 -2.62
C LEU A 63 8.02 32.15 -1.70
N SER A 64 8.38 33.42 -1.90
CA SER A 64 9.34 34.14 -1.06
C SER A 64 8.85 34.26 0.38
N SER A 65 7.55 34.51 0.55
CA SER A 65 6.87 34.50 1.83
C SER A 65 6.97 33.12 2.48
N SER A 66 6.62 32.03 1.79
CA SER A 66 6.71 30.67 2.34
C SER A 66 8.12 30.18 2.74
N SER A 67 9.19 30.90 2.35
CA SER A 67 10.59 30.54 2.60
C SER A 67 11.26 31.29 3.78
N SER A 68 10.59 32.29 4.32
CA SER A 68 10.99 33.00 5.55
C SER A 68 10.39 32.31 6.78
N ASP A 69 11.14 32.28 7.88
CA ASP A 69 10.79 31.73 9.21
C ASP A 69 9.27 31.56 9.42
N PRO A 70 8.75 30.35 9.72
CA PRO A 70 7.31 30.11 9.85
C PRO A 70 6.60 30.97 10.90
N ASN A 71 7.35 31.68 11.75
CA ASN A 71 6.83 32.69 12.68
C ASN A 71 6.66 34.10 12.08
N GLN A 72 7.14 34.36 10.86
CA GLN A 72 7.11 35.68 10.22
C GLN A 72 5.85 35.95 9.39
N ILE A 73 5.11 34.91 8.97
CA ILE A 73 3.86 35.08 8.22
C ILE A 73 2.69 34.56 9.02
N GLN A 74 1.82 35.50 9.39
CA GLN A 74 0.54 35.18 9.98
C GLN A 74 -0.43 34.81 8.86
N ILE A 75 -0.90 33.57 8.86
CA ILE A 75 -1.89 33.08 7.90
C ILE A 75 -3.27 33.62 8.30
N ASP A 76 -3.52 34.86 7.91
CA ASP A 76 -4.78 35.55 8.17
C ASP A 76 -5.85 35.21 7.12
N ALA A 77 -7.08 35.69 7.35
CA ALA A 77 -8.20 35.45 6.44
C ALA A 77 -7.96 35.99 5.02
N ASN A 78 -7.17 37.06 4.87
CA ASN A 78 -6.86 37.65 3.57
C ASN A 78 -5.94 36.75 2.77
N PHE A 79 -4.91 36.20 3.43
CA PHE A 79 -3.95 35.31 2.80
C PHE A 79 -4.61 33.99 2.38
N GLN A 80 -5.53 33.46 3.20
CA GLN A 80 -6.35 32.29 2.85
C GLN A 80 -7.24 32.56 1.63
N ALA A 81 -7.93 33.70 1.59
CA ALA A 81 -8.79 34.05 0.47
C ALA A 81 -8.00 34.32 -0.83
N LEU A 82 -6.77 34.84 -0.74
CA LEU A 82 -5.91 35.09 -1.90
C LEU A 82 -5.49 33.77 -2.54
N ILE A 83 -5.10 32.81 -1.69
CA ILE A 83 -4.77 31.46 -2.15
C ILE A 83 -6.01 30.79 -2.73
N LEU A 84 -7.19 30.94 -2.13
CA LEU A 84 -8.42 30.37 -2.68
C LEU A 84 -8.74 30.96 -4.07
N LEU A 85 -8.60 32.27 -4.25
CA LEU A 85 -8.79 32.96 -5.53
C LEU A 85 -7.80 32.45 -6.60
N LEU A 86 -6.51 32.39 -6.27
CA LEU A 86 -5.47 31.91 -7.18
C LEU A 86 -5.63 30.43 -7.49
N SER A 87 -6.01 29.63 -6.50
CA SER A 87 -6.33 28.22 -6.69
C SER A 87 -7.51 28.09 -7.64
N LYS A 88 -8.61 28.81 -7.42
CA LYS A 88 -9.76 28.86 -8.35
C LYS A 88 -9.36 29.22 -9.76
N LEU A 89 -8.53 30.24 -9.95
CA LEU A 89 -8.01 30.61 -11.27
C LEU A 89 -7.20 29.46 -11.91
N VAL A 90 -6.16 28.99 -11.22
CA VAL A 90 -5.20 28.00 -11.72
C VAL A 90 -5.87 26.67 -12.03
N ILE A 91 -6.81 26.25 -11.19
CA ILE A 91 -7.49 24.96 -11.27
C ILE A 91 -8.65 24.99 -12.28
N THR A 92 -9.33 26.11 -12.44
CA THR A 92 -10.47 26.23 -13.38
C THR A 92 -10.03 26.59 -14.79
N CYS A 93 -8.90 27.27 -14.92
CA CYS A 93 -8.36 27.75 -16.20
C CYS A 93 -7.01 27.09 -16.56
N PHE A 94 -6.74 25.90 -16.04
CA PHE A 94 -5.47 25.18 -16.25
C PHE A 94 -5.13 24.92 -17.72
N ASP A 95 -6.15 24.82 -18.59
CA ASP A 95 -6.03 24.58 -20.02
C ASP A 95 -5.76 25.87 -20.84
N VAL A 96 -6.00 27.04 -20.24
CA VAL A 96 -5.79 28.35 -20.87
C VAL A 96 -4.53 29.01 -20.34
N ILE A 97 -4.19 28.79 -19.07
CA ILE A 97 -3.01 29.38 -18.44
C ILE A 97 -1.75 28.71 -19.00
N PRO A 98 -0.80 29.48 -19.56
CA PRO A 98 0.46 28.93 -20.03
C PRO A 98 1.24 28.19 -18.93
N ASN A 99 1.88 27.07 -19.28
CA ASN A 99 2.65 26.25 -18.33
C ASN A 99 3.70 27.03 -17.53
N HIS A 100 4.34 28.04 -18.14
CA HIS A 100 5.34 28.87 -17.46
C HIS A 100 4.77 29.74 -16.32
N ILE A 101 3.44 29.83 -16.19
CA ILE A 101 2.72 30.59 -15.16
C ILE A 101 1.97 29.63 -14.24
N PHE A 102 1.32 28.64 -14.83
CA PHE A 102 0.64 27.57 -14.11
C PHE A 102 1.58 26.90 -13.10
N LEU A 103 2.81 26.55 -13.52
CA LEU A 103 3.76 25.84 -12.66
C LEU A 103 4.20 26.67 -11.43
N PRO A 104 4.67 27.93 -11.54
CA PRO A 104 4.97 28.76 -10.38
C PRO A 104 3.77 28.97 -9.45
N LEU A 105 2.59 29.28 -9.99
CA LEU A 105 1.40 29.53 -9.18
C LEU A 105 0.94 28.26 -8.43
N PHE A 106 0.88 27.13 -9.12
CA PHE A 106 0.49 25.87 -8.49
C PHE A 106 1.49 25.47 -7.40
N ARG A 107 2.79 25.68 -7.64
CA ARG A 107 3.82 25.49 -6.63
C ARG A 107 3.61 26.39 -5.41
N ALA A 108 3.24 27.65 -5.61
CA ALA A 108 2.94 28.58 -4.53
C ALA A 108 1.72 28.12 -3.70
N ILE A 109 0.65 27.68 -4.36
CA ILE A 109 -0.55 27.11 -3.70
C ILE A 109 -0.17 25.88 -2.86
N VAL A 110 0.64 25.00 -3.43
CA VAL A 110 1.09 23.77 -2.76
C VAL A 110 1.94 24.09 -1.52
N ALA A 111 2.93 24.99 -1.66
CA ALA A 111 3.77 25.43 -0.55
C ALA A 111 2.95 26.08 0.56
N PHE A 112 1.94 26.89 0.20
CA PHE A 112 1.05 27.49 1.15
C PHE A 112 0.22 26.47 1.92
N ASN A 113 -0.42 25.51 1.25
CA ASN A 113 -1.25 24.51 1.92
C ASN A 113 -0.44 23.72 2.96
N LEU A 114 0.82 23.42 2.64
CA LEU A 114 1.76 22.78 3.56
C LEU A 114 2.09 23.68 4.76
N HIS A 115 2.39 24.95 4.50
CA HIS A 115 2.66 25.93 5.55
C HIS A 115 1.44 26.15 6.46
N TYR A 116 0.24 26.29 5.90
CA TYR A 116 -1.00 26.47 6.66
C TYR A 116 -1.31 25.28 7.55
N PHE A 117 -1.18 24.08 6.99
CA PHE A 117 -1.29 22.87 7.77
C PHE A 117 -0.25 22.80 8.90
N SER A 118 0.97 23.31 8.69
CA SER A 118 2.03 23.33 9.71
C SER A 118 1.75 24.30 10.87
N VAL A 119 1.13 25.44 10.58
CA VAL A 119 0.80 26.48 11.58
C VAL A 119 -0.44 26.10 12.39
N SER A 120 -1.53 25.70 11.72
CA SER A 120 -2.78 25.32 12.40
C SER A 120 -3.54 24.24 11.64
N ARG A 121 -3.40 23.00 12.11
CA ARG A 121 -4.10 21.84 11.54
C ARG A 121 -5.62 21.99 11.60
N GLN A 122 -6.15 22.47 12.72
CA GLN A 122 -7.59 22.60 12.94
C GLN A 122 -8.20 23.65 12.01
N GLU A 123 -7.54 24.80 11.85
CA GLU A 123 -8.02 25.85 10.94
C GLU A 123 -7.94 25.39 9.48
N PHE A 124 -6.86 24.70 9.09
CA PHE A 124 -6.73 24.09 7.77
C PHE A 124 -7.87 23.09 7.48
N THR A 125 -8.21 22.23 8.44
CA THR A 125 -9.33 21.29 8.31
C THR A 125 -10.67 22.01 8.11
N ASN A 126 -10.93 23.06 8.90
CA ASN A 126 -12.15 23.86 8.76
C ASN A 126 -12.21 24.57 7.40
N PHE A 127 -11.08 25.11 6.94
CA PHE A 127 -10.96 25.73 5.62
C PHE A 127 -11.27 24.74 4.50
N LEU A 128 -10.72 23.51 4.57
CA LEU A 128 -11.02 22.46 3.58
C LEU A 128 -12.50 22.11 3.51
N ASN A 129 -13.14 21.91 4.66
CA ASN A 129 -14.54 21.46 4.70
C ASN A 129 -15.53 22.55 4.25
N ASN A 130 -15.21 23.83 4.48
CA ASN A 130 -16.13 24.93 4.23
C ASN A 130 -15.93 25.59 2.86
N GLU A 131 -14.70 25.65 2.36
CA GLU A 131 -14.36 26.48 1.18
C GLU A 131 -14.15 25.66 -0.10
N TRP A 132 -13.87 24.36 0.02
CA TRP A 132 -13.62 23.50 -1.15
C TRP A 132 -14.91 22.79 -1.55
N SER A 133 -15.45 23.16 -2.71
CA SER A 133 -16.61 22.45 -3.28
C SER A 133 -16.20 21.23 -4.10
N LEU A 134 -17.17 20.36 -4.38
CA LEU A 134 -16.95 19.13 -5.15
C LEU A 134 -16.41 19.39 -6.57
N PRO A 135 -16.93 20.34 -7.38
CA PRO A 135 -16.39 20.56 -8.72
C PRO A 135 -14.96 21.12 -8.70
N PHE A 136 -14.60 21.85 -7.64
CA PHE A 136 -13.29 22.45 -7.49
C PHE A 136 -12.22 21.41 -7.15
N SER A 137 -12.50 20.55 -6.16
CA SER A 137 -11.61 19.45 -5.80
C SER A 137 -11.44 18.45 -6.95
N ARG A 138 -12.47 18.22 -7.77
CA ARG A 138 -12.37 17.42 -9.01
C ARG A 138 -11.31 17.97 -9.96
N ASN A 139 -11.36 19.28 -10.23
CA ASN A 139 -10.41 19.94 -11.13
C ASN A 139 -9.01 20.01 -10.52
N TYR A 140 -8.90 20.11 -9.19
CA TYR A 140 -7.60 20.06 -8.50
C TYR A 140 -6.94 18.69 -8.67
N ILE A 141 -7.68 17.61 -8.38
CA ILE A 141 -7.24 16.23 -8.57
C ILE A 141 -6.86 15.98 -10.03
N HIS A 142 -7.70 16.45 -10.97
CA HIS A 142 -7.41 16.41 -12.40
C HIS A 142 -6.07 17.07 -12.73
N SER A 143 -5.84 18.29 -12.25
CA SER A 143 -4.62 19.05 -12.50
C SER A 143 -3.39 18.34 -11.97
N ILE A 144 -3.48 17.76 -10.77
CA ILE A 144 -2.40 16.96 -10.17
C ILE A 144 -2.03 15.78 -11.07
N PHE A 145 -3.01 14.94 -11.44
CA PHE A 145 -2.70 13.71 -12.16
C PHE A 145 -2.27 13.97 -13.61
N THR A 146 -2.89 14.93 -14.29
CA THR A 146 -2.61 15.19 -15.72
C THR A 146 -1.35 16.01 -15.94
N ASN A 147 -1.12 17.06 -15.15
CA ASN A 147 -0.05 18.02 -15.42
C ASN A 147 1.23 17.70 -14.65
N PHE A 148 1.13 17.13 -13.45
CA PHE A 148 2.28 16.91 -12.58
C PHE A 148 2.67 15.44 -12.49
N TYR A 149 1.72 14.57 -12.11
CA TYR A 149 2.04 13.19 -11.79
C TYR A 149 2.41 12.36 -13.03
N SER A 150 1.77 12.63 -14.17
CA SER A 150 2.14 12.04 -15.48
C SER A 150 3.62 12.27 -15.86
N ASN A 151 4.24 13.32 -15.32
CA ASN A 151 5.63 13.69 -15.55
C ASN A 151 6.53 13.47 -14.32
N ILE A 152 6.13 12.63 -13.35
CA ILE A 152 6.87 12.43 -12.10
C ILE A 152 8.34 12.04 -12.30
N LEU A 153 8.68 11.32 -13.37
CA LEU A 153 10.06 10.97 -13.71
C LEU A 153 10.92 12.19 -14.12
N LYS A 154 10.30 13.25 -14.63
CA LYS A 154 10.97 14.50 -15.07
C LYS A 154 10.90 15.60 -14.01
N THR A 155 9.81 15.66 -13.25
CA THR A 155 9.53 16.72 -12.27
C THR A 155 9.15 16.13 -10.91
N SER A 156 9.98 15.23 -10.38
CA SER A 156 9.67 14.42 -9.19
C SER A 156 9.25 15.26 -7.99
N LYS A 157 10.04 16.28 -7.62
CA LYS A 157 9.74 17.13 -6.46
C LYS A 157 8.35 17.74 -6.54
N ILE A 158 8.05 18.49 -7.60
CA ILE A 158 6.75 19.19 -7.70
C ILE A 158 5.59 18.19 -7.70
N ALA A 159 5.74 17.06 -8.39
CA ALA A 159 4.73 15.98 -8.37
C ALA A 159 4.54 15.42 -6.95
N GLU A 160 5.62 15.12 -6.23
CA GLU A 160 5.59 14.63 -4.85
C GLU A 160 4.93 15.62 -3.89
N PHE A 161 5.31 16.90 -3.97
CA PHE A 161 4.67 17.98 -3.19
C PHE A 161 3.17 18.11 -3.49
N SER A 162 2.79 17.98 -4.76
CA SER A 162 1.38 18.04 -5.18
C SER A 162 0.57 16.88 -4.61
N ILE A 163 1.10 15.65 -4.69
CA ILE A 163 0.48 14.46 -4.09
C ILE A 163 0.40 14.59 -2.56
N MET A 164 1.41 15.17 -1.91
CA MET A 164 1.35 15.42 -0.47
C MET A 164 0.22 16.37 -0.08
N THR A 165 -0.01 17.45 -0.83
CA THR A 165 -1.18 18.31 -0.57
C THR A 165 -2.50 17.60 -0.80
N LEU A 166 -2.58 16.72 -1.80
CA LEU A 166 -3.75 15.87 -2.00
C LEU A 166 -3.98 14.97 -0.77
N PHE A 167 -2.94 14.37 -0.21
CA PHE A 167 -3.05 13.58 1.01
C PHE A 167 -3.46 14.40 2.23
N LEU A 168 -2.94 15.62 2.39
CA LEU A 168 -3.43 16.54 3.43
C LEU A 168 -4.93 16.76 3.30
N ASN A 169 -5.40 17.01 2.07
CA ASN A 169 -6.80 17.25 1.77
C ASN A 169 -7.68 16.02 2.01
N ILE A 170 -7.18 14.80 1.77
CA ILE A 170 -7.92 13.55 1.98
C ILE A 170 -7.97 13.16 3.47
N TYR A 171 -6.83 13.17 4.15
CA TYR A 171 -6.66 12.48 5.43
C TYR A 171 -6.79 13.39 6.65
N PHE A 172 -6.69 14.71 6.52
CA PHE A 172 -6.76 15.63 7.67
C PHE A 172 -8.13 16.29 7.86
N SER A 173 -9.16 15.87 7.13
CA SER A 173 -10.53 16.19 7.49
C SER A 173 -11.02 15.33 8.65
N ASP A 174 -11.71 15.96 9.62
CA ASP A 174 -12.37 15.27 10.73
C ASP A 174 -13.72 14.65 10.33
N GLU A 175 -14.22 14.97 9.13
CA GLU A 175 -15.40 14.36 8.51
C GLU A 175 -15.08 13.76 7.12
N PRO A 176 -14.42 12.60 7.06
CA PRO A 176 -13.96 12.01 5.79
C PRO A 176 -15.08 11.72 4.79
N SER A 177 -16.31 11.46 5.27
CA SER A 177 -17.47 11.13 4.43
C SER A 177 -18.10 12.35 3.74
N SER A 178 -17.96 13.55 4.31
CA SER A 178 -18.42 14.80 3.68
C SER A 178 -17.31 15.44 2.83
N ASN A 179 -16.07 15.01 3.00
CA ASN A 179 -14.89 15.56 2.32
C ASN A 179 -15.00 15.47 0.78
N PRO A 180 -14.95 16.62 0.08
CA PRO A 180 -15.11 16.69 -1.38
C PRO A 180 -13.96 16.00 -2.15
N PHE A 181 -12.75 15.92 -1.57
CA PHE A 181 -11.63 15.22 -2.19
C PHE A 181 -11.82 13.71 -2.15
N VAL A 182 -12.28 13.17 -1.01
CA VAL A 182 -12.59 11.74 -0.86
C VAL A 182 -13.63 11.33 -1.89
N LYS A 183 -14.75 12.06 -1.98
CA LYS A 183 -15.83 11.80 -2.94
C LYS A 183 -15.36 11.80 -4.40
N ASN A 184 -14.45 12.68 -4.77
CA ASN A 184 -13.91 12.73 -6.13
C ASN A 184 -12.93 11.60 -6.42
N ILE A 185 -12.16 11.14 -5.42
CA ILE A 185 -11.31 9.96 -5.57
C ILE A 185 -12.16 8.68 -5.69
N GLU A 186 -13.23 8.55 -4.90
CA GLU A 186 -14.18 7.43 -4.99
C GLU A 186 -14.79 7.32 -6.39
N ASN A 187 -15.11 8.46 -7.01
CA ASN A 187 -15.74 8.55 -8.33
C ASN A 187 -14.77 8.93 -9.46
N LEU A 188 -13.50 8.55 -9.33
CA LEU A 188 -12.48 8.86 -10.32
C LEU A 188 -12.86 8.23 -11.69
N PRO A 189 -12.87 9.00 -12.79
CA PRO A 189 -13.34 8.47 -14.07
C PRO A 189 -12.31 7.57 -14.76
N SER A 190 -12.77 6.56 -15.49
CA SER A 190 -11.93 5.46 -15.99
C SER A 190 -10.85 5.87 -16.99
N ASN A 191 -11.05 6.98 -17.70
CA ASN A 191 -10.05 7.56 -18.61
C ASN A 191 -8.81 8.11 -17.88
N PHE A 192 -8.81 8.19 -16.54
CA PHE A 192 -7.65 8.58 -15.74
C PHE A 192 -6.79 7.39 -15.32
N TYR A 193 -7.31 6.16 -15.39
CA TYR A 193 -6.69 5.05 -14.68
C TYR A 193 -5.31 4.72 -15.22
N SER A 194 -5.11 4.68 -16.55
CA SER A 194 -3.78 4.50 -17.15
C SER A 194 -2.83 5.67 -16.85
N LEU A 195 -3.33 6.91 -16.95
CA LEU A 195 -2.55 8.12 -16.66
C LEU A 195 -2.00 8.17 -15.23
N ILE A 196 -2.62 7.44 -14.31
CA ILE A 196 -2.22 7.35 -12.91
C ILE A 196 -1.44 6.08 -12.63
N PHE A 197 -1.90 4.93 -13.13
CA PHE A 197 -1.29 3.65 -12.82
C PHE A 197 0.08 3.48 -13.49
N ASP A 198 0.25 3.91 -14.74
CA ASP A 198 1.52 3.73 -15.45
C ASP A 198 2.67 4.49 -14.76
N PRO A 199 2.49 5.78 -14.35
CA PRO A 199 3.51 6.46 -13.55
C PRO A 199 3.71 5.86 -12.16
N ILE A 200 2.63 5.43 -11.47
CA ILE A 200 2.74 4.75 -10.16
C ILE A 200 3.66 3.54 -10.27
N GLN A 201 3.44 2.67 -11.27
CA GLN A 201 4.24 1.45 -11.47
C GLN A 201 5.73 1.77 -11.62
N ALA A 202 6.05 2.82 -12.38
CA ALA A 202 7.44 3.26 -12.58
C ALA A 202 8.09 3.83 -11.31
N THR A 203 7.30 4.28 -10.33
CA THR A 203 7.78 4.95 -9.11
C THR A 203 7.42 4.22 -7.82
N LEU A 204 7.07 2.92 -7.84
CA LEU A 204 6.74 2.13 -6.64
C LEU A 204 7.88 2.02 -5.60
N ASN A 205 9.10 2.41 -5.96
CA ASN A 205 10.20 2.58 -5.00
C ASN A 205 10.00 3.81 -4.07
N SER A 206 9.16 4.77 -4.45
CA SER A 206 8.83 5.98 -3.66
C SER A 206 7.66 5.71 -2.71
N ASP A 207 7.84 6.04 -1.42
CA ASP A 207 6.79 5.90 -0.40
C ASP A 207 5.53 6.71 -0.76
N ILE A 208 5.69 7.85 -1.43
CA ILE A 208 4.59 8.70 -1.89
C ILE A 208 3.73 7.99 -2.92
N SER A 209 4.36 7.29 -3.87
CA SER A 209 3.65 6.55 -4.91
C SER A 209 2.97 5.30 -4.34
N VAL A 210 3.59 4.67 -3.34
CA VAL A 210 3.00 3.53 -2.61
C VAL A 210 1.80 3.96 -1.79
N ILE A 211 1.89 5.07 -1.05
CA ILE A 211 0.76 5.65 -0.31
C ILE A 211 -0.36 6.00 -1.32
N LEU A 212 -0.03 6.63 -2.46
CA LEU A 212 -1.01 7.01 -3.47
C LEU A 212 -1.74 5.78 -4.03
N LEU A 213 -0.99 4.74 -4.41
CA LEU A 213 -1.57 3.50 -4.89
C LEU A 213 -2.52 2.92 -3.85
N TYR A 214 -2.07 2.81 -2.60
CA TYR A 214 -2.92 2.31 -1.53
C TYR A 214 -4.19 3.15 -1.32
N THR A 215 -4.06 4.49 -1.27
CA THR A 215 -5.20 5.41 -1.18
C THR A 215 -6.23 5.15 -2.27
N LEU A 216 -5.78 5.01 -3.52
CA LEU A 216 -6.67 4.78 -4.66
C LEU A 216 -7.30 3.38 -4.63
N LEU A 217 -6.57 2.34 -4.22
CA LEU A 217 -7.09 0.98 -4.11
C LEU A 217 -8.18 0.85 -3.03
N VAL A 218 -8.03 1.59 -1.93
CA VAL A 218 -8.99 1.56 -0.81
C VAL A 218 -10.21 2.43 -1.11
N LEU A 219 -10.02 3.62 -1.69
CA LEU A 219 -11.11 4.57 -1.91
C LEU A 219 -11.83 4.39 -3.25
N CYS A 220 -11.20 3.82 -4.29
CA CYS A 220 -11.78 3.72 -5.63
C CYS A 220 -11.86 2.26 -6.11
N PRO A 221 -12.99 1.55 -5.87
CA PRO A 221 -13.15 0.15 -6.27
C PRO A 221 -13.01 -0.10 -7.78
N SER A 222 -13.41 0.86 -8.61
CA SER A 222 -13.26 0.78 -10.06
C SER A 222 -11.81 0.92 -10.51
N PHE A 223 -11.01 1.75 -9.85
CA PHE A 223 -9.56 1.81 -10.08
C PHE A 223 -8.88 0.50 -9.63
N LYS A 224 -9.24 -0.05 -8.47
CA LYS A 224 -8.77 -1.39 -8.04
C LYS A 224 -9.06 -2.45 -9.11
N SER A 225 -10.28 -2.49 -9.62
CA SER A 225 -10.70 -3.44 -10.67
C SER A 225 -9.88 -3.26 -11.94
N TYR A 226 -9.59 -2.01 -12.33
CA TYR A 226 -8.70 -1.72 -13.45
C TYR A 226 -7.29 -2.26 -13.22
N CYS A 227 -6.68 -1.99 -12.06
CA CYS A 227 -5.33 -2.47 -11.76
C CYS A 227 -5.22 -3.99 -11.77
N ILE A 228 -6.26 -4.70 -11.30
CA ILE A 228 -6.34 -6.17 -11.35
C ILE A 228 -6.42 -6.67 -12.82
N SER A 229 -7.16 -5.97 -13.67
CA SER A 229 -7.30 -6.34 -15.09
C SER A 229 -6.02 -6.16 -15.92
N CYS A 230 -5.02 -5.43 -15.39
CA CYS A 230 -3.73 -5.25 -16.05
C CYS A 230 -2.94 -6.57 -16.06
N VAL A 231 -2.51 -6.99 -17.26
CA VAL A 231 -1.87 -8.31 -17.48
C VAL A 231 -0.43 -8.36 -16.95
N ASP A 232 0.28 -7.23 -16.94
CA ASP A 232 1.65 -7.18 -16.44
C ASP A 232 1.67 -7.08 -14.91
N VAL A 233 2.20 -8.13 -14.27
CA VAL A 233 2.36 -8.26 -12.82
C VAL A 233 3.80 -8.05 -12.36
N SER A 234 4.72 -7.68 -13.26
CA SER A 234 6.14 -7.48 -12.95
C SER A 234 6.39 -6.36 -11.93
N TRP A 235 5.49 -5.37 -11.88
CA TRP A 235 5.52 -4.29 -10.89
C TRP A 235 5.42 -4.80 -9.44
N ALA A 236 4.88 -6.01 -9.21
CA ALA A 236 4.83 -6.62 -7.88
C ALA A 236 6.23 -6.82 -7.28
N GLU A 237 7.26 -7.05 -8.12
CA GLU A 237 8.66 -7.12 -7.64
C GLU A 237 9.19 -5.75 -7.19
N THR A 238 8.79 -4.69 -7.89
CA THR A 238 9.17 -3.32 -7.52
C THR A 238 8.55 -2.95 -6.18
N LEU A 239 7.34 -3.45 -5.91
CA LEU A 239 6.66 -3.28 -4.63
C LEU A 239 7.31 -4.11 -3.50
N SER A 240 7.78 -5.33 -3.79
CA SER A 240 8.28 -6.23 -2.76
C SER A 240 9.74 -6.00 -2.36
N SER A 241 10.60 -5.57 -3.29
CA SER A 241 12.03 -5.40 -3.02
C SER A 241 12.35 -4.46 -1.84
N PRO A 242 11.63 -3.33 -1.61
CA PRO A 242 11.90 -2.46 -0.47
C PRO A 242 11.42 -3.03 0.87
N ILE A 243 10.58 -4.08 0.88
CA ILE A 243 10.08 -4.72 2.11
C ILE A 243 11.24 -5.36 2.89
N LEU A 244 12.29 -5.83 2.21
CA LEU A 244 13.46 -6.45 2.86
C LEU A 244 14.29 -5.49 3.71
N LYS A 245 14.35 -4.22 3.29
CA LYS A 245 15.11 -3.15 3.95
C LYS A 245 14.24 -1.91 4.03
N PRO A 246 13.14 -1.98 4.79
CA PRO A 246 12.19 -0.90 4.80
C PRO A 246 12.78 0.28 5.59
N LYS A 247 12.46 1.51 5.18
CA LYS A 247 12.86 2.71 5.95
C LYS A 247 12.21 2.70 7.34
N THR A 248 10.96 2.24 7.40
CA THR A 248 10.13 2.12 8.60
C THR A 248 9.26 0.86 8.50
N ILE A 249 8.81 0.30 9.63
CA ILE A 249 7.91 -0.86 9.62
C ILE A 249 6.59 -0.50 8.92
N GLU A 250 6.10 0.73 9.14
CA GLU A 250 4.89 1.25 8.51
C GLU A 250 4.99 1.29 6.98
N SER A 251 6.16 1.64 6.44
CA SER A 251 6.43 1.61 5.00
C SER A 251 6.38 0.18 4.43
N ALA A 252 6.80 -0.83 5.20
CA ALA A 252 6.65 -2.24 4.82
C ALA A 252 5.18 -2.69 4.90
N GLU A 253 4.45 -2.29 5.94
CA GLU A 253 3.04 -2.65 6.14
C GLU A 253 2.15 -2.21 4.98
N ILE A 254 2.27 -0.96 4.50
CA ILE A 254 1.47 -0.50 3.34
C ILE A 254 1.74 -1.36 2.10
N ARG A 255 3.01 -1.71 1.84
CA ARG A 255 3.38 -2.53 0.68
C ARG A 255 2.80 -3.93 0.80
N LEU A 256 2.84 -4.51 1.99
CA LEU A 256 2.24 -5.80 2.30
C LEU A 256 0.72 -5.76 2.13
N ASP A 257 0.06 -4.69 2.57
CA ASP A 257 -1.39 -4.56 2.40
C ASP A 257 -1.77 -4.39 0.92
N ILE A 258 -0.99 -3.66 0.12
CA ILE A 258 -1.19 -3.62 -1.33
C ILE A 258 -1.06 -5.03 -1.93
N LEU A 259 0.00 -5.76 -1.59
CA LEU A 259 0.18 -7.14 -2.05
C LEU A 259 -0.97 -8.04 -1.61
N LEU A 260 -1.49 -7.86 -0.40
CA LEU A 260 -2.64 -8.61 0.11
C LEU A 260 -3.90 -8.33 -0.72
N ILE A 261 -4.22 -7.04 -0.95
CA ILE A 261 -5.35 -6.60 -1.78
C ILE A 261 -5.34 -7.25 -3.17
N PHE A 262 -4.17 -7.35 -3.79
CA PHE A 262 -4.03 -7.96 -5.12
C PHE A 262 -4.00 -9.49 -5.08
N THR A 263 -3.38 -10.09 -4.06
CA THR A 263 -3.26 -11.56 -3.97
C THR A 263 -4.54 -12.25 -3.54
N GLU A 264 -5.54 -11.52 -3.04
CA GLU A 264 -6.91 -12.04 -2.94
C GLU A 264 -7.58 -12.28 -4.28
N ASP A 265 -7.18 -11.56 -5.31
CA ASP A 265 -7.77 -11.72 -6.62
C ASP A 265 -7.20 -12.96 -7.33
N THR A 266 -8.10 -13.82 -7.80
CA THR A 266 -7.73 -15.09 -8.42
C THR A 266 -7.10 -14.93 -9.79
N GLU A 267 -7.43 -13.86 -10.53
CA GLU A 267 -6.85 -13.58 -11.85
C GLU A 267 -5.44 -13.02 -11.70
N PHE A 268 -5.25 -12.10 -10.74
CA PHE A 268 -3.94 -11.56 -10.40
C PHE A 268 -2.98 -12.67 -9.94
N THR A 269 -3.38 -13.50 -8.97
CA THR A 269 -2.55 -14.62 -8.47
C THR A 269 -2.27 -15.66 -9.56
N SER A 270 -3.24 -15.93 -10.44
CA SER A 270 -3.03 -16.80 -11.59
C SER A 270 -2.00 -16.21 -12.55
N SER A 271 -2.05 -14.90 -12.81
CA SER A 271 -1.08 -14.21 -13.67
C SER A 271 0.32 -14.20 -13.05
N LEU A 272 0.42 -13.93 -11.74
CA LEU A 272 1.66 -14.01 -10.96
C LEU A 272 2.29 -15.41 -11.02
N SER A 273 1.46 -16.46 -10.90
CA SER A 273 1.93 -17.85 -10.93
C SER A 273 2.45 -18.34 -12.29
N LYS A 274 2.00 -17.72 -13.39
CA LYS A 274 2.51 -18.00 -14.74
C LYS A 274 3.93 -17.45 -14.90
N GLN A 275 4.27 -16.37 -14.21
CA GLN A 275 5.60 -15.80 -14.16
C GLN A 275 6.41 -16.42 -13.00
N LYS A 276 6.73 -17.73 -13.12
CA LYS A 276 7.31 -18.57 -12.04
C LYS A 276 8.48 -17.92 -11.26
N GLY A 277 9.32 -17.12 -11.93
CA GLY A 277 10.43 -16.41 -11.28
C GLY A 277 9.97 -15.41 -10.23
N ILE A 278 8.85 -14.71 -10.48
CA ILE A 278 8.34 -13.63 -9.65
C ILE A 278 7.70 -14.19 -8.38
N SER A 279 6.80 -15.17 -8.50
CA SER A 279 6.05 -15.70 -7.35
C SER A 279 6.97 -16.32 -6.29
N LEU A 280 7.97 -17.10 -6.71
CA LEU A 280 8.93 -17.72 -5.78
C LEU A 280 9.91 -16.71 -5.19
N LYS A 281 10.35 -15.72 -5.99
CA LYS A 281 11.16 -14.61 -5.49
C LYS A 281 10.41 -13.84 -4.40
N LEU A 282 9.14 -13.49 -4.65
CA LEU A 282 8.29 -12.80 -3.68
C LEU A 282 8.15 -13.61 -2.38
N ILE A 283 7.85 -14.91 -2.46
CA ILE A 283 7.76 -15.78 -1.27
C ILE A 283 9.08 -15.77 -0.49
N ARG A 284 10.23 -15.88 -1.16
CA ARG A 284 11.54 -15.82 -0.50
C ARG A 284 11.80 -14.49 0.17
N GLU A 285 11.44 -13.38 -0.48
CA GLU A 285 11.59 -12.04 0.07
C GLU A 285 10.73 -11.88 1.34
N LEU A 286 9.47 -12.34 1.31
CA LEU A 286 8.58 -12.30 2.47
C LEU A 286 9.06 -13.20 3.61
N ILE A 287 9.53 -14.41 3.32
CA ILE A 287 10.16 -15.29 4.33
C ILE A 287 11.36 -14.58 4.98
N THR A 288 12.17 -13.91 4.18
CA THR A 288 13.35 -13.18 4.65
C THR A 288 12.95 -11.98 5.50
N PHE A 289 11.92 -11.23 5.10
CA PHE A 289 11.36 -10.16 5.90
C PHE A 289 10.91 -10.64 7.28
N ILE A 290 10.16 -11.75 7.35
CA ILE A 290 9.68 -12.31 8.63
C ILE A 290 10.85 -12.69 9.54
N LYS A 291 11.89 -13.33 9.00
CA LYS A 291 13.09 -13.72 9.77
C LYS A 291 13.77 -12.53 10.46
N HIS A 292 13.80 -11.37 9.81
CA HIS A 292 14.48 -10.18 10.33
C HIS A 292 13.57 -9.31 11.21
N ASN A 293 12.25 -9.46 11.11
CA ASN A 293 11.29 -8.54 11.74
C ASN A 293 10.33 -9.25 12.71
N LEU A 294 10.77 -10.28 13.44
CA LEU A 294 9.96 -11.10 14.37
C LEU A 294 9.13 -10.32 15.42
N LYS A 295 9.43 -9.04 15.64
CA LYS A 295 8.69 -8.15 16.55
C LYS A 295 7.49 -7.44 15.89
N ALA A 296 7.40 -7.41 14.56
CA ALA A 296 6.38 -6.70 13.79
C ALA A 296 5.14 -7.59 13.53
N ASN A 297 4.33 -7.81 14.56
CA ASN A 297 3.27 -8.84 14.53
C ASN A 297 2.28 -8.65 13.37
N SER A 298 1.79 -7.43 13.16
CA SER A 298 0.83 -7.07 12.09
C SER A 298 1.43 -7.39 10.71
N ALA A 299 2.61 -6.84 10.42
CA ALA A 299 3.31 -7.06 9.17
C ALA A 299 3.62 -8.54 8.89
N ILE A 300 4.00 -9.33 9.91
CA ILE A 300 4.25 -10.77 9.73
C ILE A 300 2.98 -11.50 9.33
N THR A 301 1.85 -11.22 10.00
CA THR A 301 0.56 -11.84 9.66
C THR A 301 0.20 -11.52 8.21
N THR A 302 0.27 -10.24 7.80
CA THR A 302 0.01 -9.85 6.40
C THR A 302 0.95 -10.54 5.42
N ALA A 303 2.26 -10.63 5.72
CA ALA A 303 3.23 -11.31 4.87
C ALA A 303 2.94 -12.82 4.72
N LEU A 304 2.59 -13.51 5.81
CA LEU A 304 2.19 -14.92 5.77
C LEU A 304 0.91 -15.11 4.95
N THR A 305 -0.06 -14.21 5.09
CA THR A 305 -1.29 -14.21 4.31
C THR A 305 -1.03 -14.07 2.82
N VAL A 306 -0.17 -13.12 2.43
CA VAL A 306 0.27 -12.95 1.04
C VAL A 306 0.92 -14.23 0.51
N ILE A 307 1.81 -14.86 1.28
CA ILE A 307 2.43 -16.15 0.90
C ILE A 307 1.37 -17.23 0.67
N MET A 308 0.40 -17.35 1.56
CA MET A 308 -0.67 -18.36 1.45
C MET A 308 -1.54 -18.15 0.21
N ASN A 309 -1.92 -16.89 -0.08
CA ASN A 309 -2.70 -16.53 -1.26
C ASN A 309 -1.94 -16.81 -2.56
N ILE A 310 -0.64 -16.49 -2.62
CA ILE A 310 0.22 -16.86 -3.77
C ILE A 310 0.26 -18.39 -3.95
N GLY A 311 0.37 -19.13 -2.85
CA GLY A 311 0.41 -20.60 -2.85
C GLY A 311 -0.80 -21.26 -3.53
N GLN A 312 -1.98 -20.63 -3.46
CA GLN A 312 -3.20 -21.18 -4.05
C GLN A 312 -3.08 -21.47 -5.55
N ARG A 313 -2.32 -20.63 -6.26
CA ARG A 313 -2.16 -20.70 -7.72
C ARG A 313 -0.76 -21.09 -8.14
N LEU A 314 0.15 -21.33 -7.20
CA LEU A 314 1.55 -21.59 -7.48
C LEU A 314 1.73 -22.86 -8.34
N SER A 315 2.48 -22.72 -9.44
CA SER A 315 2.70 -23.76 -10.45
C SER A 315 4.02 -24.54 -10.27
N GLY A 316 4.67 -24.34 -9.12
CA GLY A 316 5.79 -25.14 -8.62
C GLY A 316 6.60 -24.44 -7.55
N PHE A 317 7.26 -25.23 -6.71
CA PHE A 317 8.15 -24.79 -5.62
C PHE A 317 9.57 -25.23 -5.91
N ASP A 318 10.55 -24.37 -5.66
CA ASP A 318 11.96 -24.76 -5.73
C ASP A 318 12.52 -25.17 -4.36
N VAL A 319 13.56 -26.02 -4.35
CA VAL A 319 14.24 -26.46 -3.12
C VAL A 319 14.73 -25.29 -2.27
N GLN A 320 15.26 -24.24 -2.90
CA GLN A 320 15.81 -23.09 -2.17
C GLN A 320 14.74 -22.37 -1.33
N THR A 321 13.55 -22.20 -1.90
CA THR A 321 12.40 -21.60 -1.23
C THR A 321 11.89 -22.56 -0.14
N ALA A 322 11.87 -23.87 -0.39
CA ALA A 322 11.45 -24.86 0.60
C ALA A 322 12.39 -24.89 1.82
N ASP A 323 13.71 -24.90 1.60
CA ASP A 323 14.70 -24.84 2.68
C ASP A 323 14.60 -23.51 3.46
N SER A 324 14.29 -22.42 2.77
CA SER A 324 14.07 -21.11 3.40
C SER A 324 12.85 -21.11 4.32
N LEU A 325 11.78 -21.81 3.94
CA LEU A 325 10.56 -22.01 4.71
C LEU A 325 10.82 -22.82 5.99
N PHE A 326 11.49 -23.97 5.89
CA PHE A 326 11.86 -24.77 7.07
C PHE A 326 12.86 -24.06 7.97
N SER A 327 13.77 -23.26 7.41
CA SER A 327 14.64 -22.38 8.18
C SER A 327 13.85 -21.35 9.00
N LEU A 328 12.76 -20.79 8.45
CA LEU A 328 11.87 -19.90 9.21
C LEU A 328 11.16 -20.64 10.34
N ILE A 329 10.62 -21.84 10.09
CA ILE A 329 9.98 -22.66 11.13
C ILE A 329 10.95 -22.92 12.29
N ARG A 330 12.22 -23.27 11.99
CA ARG A 330 13.24 -23.47 13.03
C ARG A 330 13.51 -22.21 13.85
N ILE A 331 13.53 -21.04 13.23
CA ILE A 331 13.71 -19.76 13.93
C ILE A 331 12.53 -19.51 14.87
N LEU A 332 11.29 -19.67 14.38
CA LEU A 332 10.08 -19.49 15.18
C LEU A 332 10.02 -20.46 16.37
N LEU A 333 10.36 -21.73 16.16
CA LEU A 333 10.45 -22.72 17.25
C LEU A 333 11.48 -22.32 18.32
N LYS A 334 12.63 -21.78 17.91
CA LYS A 334 13.64 -21.26 18.86
C LYS A 334 13.11 -20.06 19.63
N SER A 335 12.37 -19.15 18.99
CA SER A 335 11.75 -18.00 19.66
C SER A 335 10.74 -18.45 20.72
N ILE A 336 9.90 -19.45 20.42
CA ILE A 336 8.97 -20.05 21.39
C ILE A 336 9.71 -20.65 22.60
N GLN A 337 10.88 -21.24 22.39
CA GLN A 337 11.70 -21.81 23.47
C GLN A 337 12.43 -20.75 24.29
N SER A 338 12.97 -19.70 23.65
CA SER A 338 13.64 -18.59 24.32
C SER A 338 12.70 -17.87 25.28
N ASP A 339 11.48 -17.57 24.82
CA ASP A 339 10.45 -16.93 25.64
C ASP A 339 10.08 -17.79 26.87
N LYS A 340 10.13 -19.14 26.76
CA LYS A 340 9.92 -20.04 27.90
C LYS A 340 11.04 -19.98 28.94
N ASN A 341 12.29 -19.81 28.49
CA ASN A 341 13.45 -19.78 29.38
C ASN A 341 13.59 -18.44 30.12
N GLU A 342 13.27 -17.33 29.46
CA GLU A 342 13.21 -16.01 30.10
C GLU A 342 12.12 -15.95 31.19
N MET A 343 10.96 -16.59 30.97
CA MET A 343 9.90 -16.70 31.99
C MET A 343 10.35 -17.49 33.23
N ASN A 344 11.06 -18.61 33.06
CA ASN A 344 11.56 -19.39 34.20
C ASN A 344 12.64 -18.65 35.01
N ALA A 345 13.36 -17.72 34.38
CA ALA A 345 14.34 -16.85 35.04
C ALA A 345 13.71 -15.61 35.71
N SER A 346 12.49 -15.24 35.31
CA SER A 346 11.77 -14.02 35.75
C SER A 346 10.75 -14.25 36.87
N ASN A 347 10.72 -15.45 37.47
CA ASN A 347 9.84 -15.84 38.59
C ASN A 347 10.15 -15.10 39.92
N GLY A 348 10.33 -13.79 39.87
CA GLY A 348 10.57 -12.91 41.02
C GLY A 348 9.84 -11.58 40.99
N ASN A 349 9.06 -11.22 39.96
CA ASN A 349 8.20 -10.05 40.00
C ASN A 349 6.97 -10.21 39.11
N GLU A 350 5.79 -10.24 39.73
CA GLU A 350 4.49 -10.19 39.07
C GLU A 350 4.34 -8.87 38.29
N MET A 351 4.42 -8.93 36.95
CA MET A 351 3.92 -7.88 36.07
C MET A 351 2.83 -8.44 35.17
N ASN A 352 1.60 -7.92 35.35
CA ASN A 352 0.42 -7.93 34.47
C ASN A 352 0.35 -8.98 33.34
N GLY A 353 -0.33 -10.10 33.64
CA GLY A 353 -0.49 -11.28 32.78
C GLY A 353 -1.39 -11.17 31.53
N SER A 354 -1.74 -9.98 31.03
CA SER A 354 -2.54 -9.86 29.79
C SER A 354 -1.70 -9.79 28.51
N ASN A 355 -0.51 -9.18 28.53
CA ASN A 355 0.32 -9.02 27.31
C ASN A 355 1.27 -10.21 27.03
N GLU A 356 1.48 -11.12 27.98
CA GLU A 356 2.50 -12.17 27.90
C GLU A 356 2.01 -13.49 27.30
N ASN A 357 0.77 -13.90 27.56
CA ASN A 357 0.15 -15.05 26.89
C ASN A 357 -0.06 -14.80 25.39
N ASP A 358 -0.37 -13.56 25.01
CA ASP A 358 -0.52 -13.13 23.61
C ASP A 358 0.77 -13.31 22.80
N ARG A 359 1.94 -13.13 23.43
CA ARG A 359 3.25 -13.29 22.76
C ARG A 359 3.64 -14.74 22.50
N LYS A 360 3.25 -15.68 23.37
CA LYS A 360 3.54 -17.11 23.19
C LYS A 360 2.64 -17.70 22.10
N ASN A 361 1.39 -17.24 22.07
CA ASN A 361 0.40 -17.66 21.10
C ASN A 361 0.81 -17.25 19.67
N LYS A 362 1.31 -16.02 19.46
CA LYS A 362 1.60 -15.50 18.11
C LYS A 362 2.64 -16.30 17.30
N TYR A 363 3.76 -16.73 17.90
CA TYR A 363 4.78 -17.48 17.16
C TYR A 363 4.30 -18.89 16.85
N CYS A 364 3.52 -19.49 17.75
CA CYS A 364 2.83 -20.75 17.49
C CYS A 364 1.88 -20.61 16.30
N GLU A 365 1.09 -19.52 16.25
CA GLU A 365 0.21 -19.22 15.13
C GLU A 365 0.97 -19.06 13.81
N TYR A 366 2.12 -18.40 13.82
CA TYR A 366 2.96 -18.32 12.61
C TYR A 366 3.45 -19.68 12.15
N VAL A 367 3.88 -20.56 13.06
CA VAL A 367 4.24 -21.94 12.68
C VAL A 367 3.02 -22.68 12.13
N ARG A 368 1.85 -22.53 12.74
CA ARG A 368 0.62 -23.15 12.24
C ARG A 368 0.32 -22.72 10.80
N LEU A 369 0.36 -21.41 10.51
CA LEU A 369 0.13 -20.89 9.16
C LEU A 369 1.14 -21.45 8.13
N LEU A 370 2.42 -21.56 8.51
CA LEU A 370 3.44 -22.15 7.64
C LEU A 370 3.20 -23.65 7.40
N ILE A 371 2.75 -24.39 8.40
CA ILE A 371 2.44 -25.82 8.26
C ILE A 371 1.18 -26.03 7.41
N LEU A 372 0.14 -25.22 7.60
CA LEU A 372 -1.04 -25.19 6.71
C LEU A 372 -0.65 -24.89 5.28
N PHE A 373 0.27 -23.95 5.06
CA PHE A 373 0.79 -23.64 3.73
C PHE A 373 1.51 -24.83 3.08
N ILE A 374 2.42 -25.49 3.82
CA ILE A 374 3.13 -26.69 3.34
C ILE A 374 2.14 -27.80 3.00
N GLU A 375 1.22 -28.07 3.92
CA GLU A 375 0.19 -29.08 3.75
C GLU A 375 -0.68 -28.79 2.53
N SER A 376 -1.14 -27.54 2.37
CA SER A 376 -2.00 -27.15 1.27
C SER A 376 -1.33 -27.35 -0.09
N LEU A 377 -0.03 -27.02 -0.21
CA LEU A 377 0.73 -27.27 -1.43
C LEU A 377 1.00 -28.76 -1.66
N ALA A 378 1.30 -29.52 -0.60
CA ALA A 378 1.56 -30.95 -0.66
C ALA A 378 0.31 -31.76 -1.04
N VAL A 379 -0.87 -31.37 -0.55
CA VAL A 379 -2.14 -32.08 -0.75
C VAL A 379 -2.86 -31.62 -2.02
N HIS A 380 -3.03 -30.31 -2.22
CA HIS A 380 -3.85 -29.80 -3.33
C HIS A 380 -3.06 -29.59 -4.63
N ARG A 381 -1.72 -29.54 -4.55
CA ARG A 381 -0.85 -29.18 -5.69
C ARG A 381 0.35 -30.13 -5.82
N THR A 382 0.19 -31.38 -5.38
CA THR A 382 1.29 -32.35 -5.23
C THR A 382 2.19 -32.47 -6.46
N ARG A 383 1.60 -32.66 -7.65
CA ARG A 383 2.34 -32.90 -8.90
C ARG A 383 3.25 -31.74 -9.29
N ALA A 384 2.88 -30.52 -8.94
CA ALA A 384 3.66 -29.32 -9.26
C ALA A 384 4.76 -29.04 -8.22
N ASN A 385 4.69 -29.64 -7.02
CA ASN A 385 5.49 -29.23 -5.86
C ASN A 385 6.31 -30.38 -5.25
N VAL A 386 6.82 -31.29 -6.08
CA VAL A 386 7.62 -32.45 -5.63
C VAL A 386 8.86 -32.03 -4.84
N GLU A 387 9.51 -30.92 -5.19
CA GLU A 387 10.68 -30.44 -4.46
C GLU A 387 10.35 -29.97 -3.03
N LEU A 388 9.16 -29.40 -2.81
CA LEU A 388 8.65 -29.07 -1.48
C LEU A 388 8.39 -30.34 -0.67
N ILE A 389 7.75 -31.33 -1.28
CA ILE A 389 7.44 -32.63 -0.66
C ILE A 389 8.73 -33.31 -0.23
N TYR A 390 9.70 -33.42 -1.15
CA TYR A 390 11.01 -33.99 -0.85
C TYR A 390 11.72 -33.25 0.29
N THR A 391 11.63 -31.92 0.30
CA THR A 391 12.22 -31.10 1.36
C THR A 391 11.53 -31.30 2.70
N ALA A 392 10.20 -31.44 2.72
CA ALA A 392 9.45 -31.76 3.93
C ALA A 392 9.86 -33.12 4.52
N MET A 393 10.08 -34.14 3.69
CA MET A 393 10.60 -35.44 4.13
C MET A 393 12.00 -35.31 4.76
N ARG A 394 12.90 -34.54 4.12
CA ARG A 394 14.27 -34.31 4.65
C ARG A 394 14.30 -33.58 5.98
N HIS A 395 13.28 -32.75 6.27
CA HIS A 395 13.15 -32.01 7.52
C HIS A 395 12.07 -32.60 8.44
N ALA A 396 11.83 -33.91 8.38
CA ALA A 396 10.90 -34.60 9.28
C ALA A 396 11.23 -34.38 10.78
N ASP A 397 12.51 -34.20 11.12
CA ASP A 397 12.95 -33.84 12.47
C ASP A 397 12.38 -32.50 12.97
N VAL A 398 12.15 -31.56 12.06
CA VAL A 398 11.53 -30.26 12.37
C VAL A 398 10.04 -30.46 12.63
N LEU A 399 9.36 -31.27 11.83
CA LEU A 399 7.93 -31.57 11.98
C LEU A 399 7.64 -32.26 13.32
N GLU A 400 8.51 -33.17 13.75
CA GLU A 400 8.42 -33.79 15.09
C GLU A 400 8.47 -32.74 16.22
N LYS A 401 9.31 -31.71 16.10
CA LYS A 401 9.37 -30.63 17.09
C LYS A 401 8.10 -29.79 17.08
N VAL A 402 7.46 -29.60 15.93
CA VAL A 402 6.21 -28.85 15.81
C VAL A 402 5.08 -29.51 16.60
N LYS A 403 5.02 -30.84 16.70
CA LYS A 403 4.01 -31.55 17.52
C LYS A 403 3.95 -31.06 18.95
N SER A 404 5.10 -30.74 19.53
CA SER A 404 5.21 -30.30 20.93
C SER A 404 4.54 -28.95 21.22
N ILE A 405 4.16 -28.19 20.18
CA ILE A 405 3.55 -26.87 20.31
C ILE A 405 2.10 -26.81 19.84
N VAL A 406 1.52 -27.90 19.31
CA VAL A 406 0.17 -27.90 18.72
C VAL A 406 -0.91 -27.39 19.67
N ASN A 407 -0.88 -27.84 20.92
CA ASN A 407 -1.85 -27.42 21.94
C ASN A 407 -1.71 -25.97 22.39
N GLN A 408 -0.69 -25.25 21.90
CA GLN A 408 -0.46 -23.83 22.19
C GLN A 408 -1.05 -22.92 21.10
N SER A 409 -1.73 -23.48 20.10
CA SER A 409 -2.38 -22.73 19.02
C SER A 409 -3.82 -22.37 19.36
N GLU A 410 -4.33 -21.30 18.74
CA GLU A 410 -5.75 -20.92 18.71
C GLU A 410 -6.65 -21.98 18.06
N ASN A 411 -6.12 -22.76 17.11
CA ASN A 411 -6.85 -23.84 16.46
C ASN A 411 -6.01 -25.14 16.43
N PRO A 412 -5.94 -25.87 17.57
CA PRO A 412 -5.15 -27.09 17.68
C PRO A 412 -5.64 -28.22 16.78
N GLU A 413 -6.93 -28.28 16.47
CA GLU A 413 -7.53 -29.33 15.64
C GLU A 413 -7.03 -29.24 14.20
N ASP A 414 -7.11 -28.06 13.58
CA ASP A 414 -6.61 -27.84 12.23
C ASP A 414 -5.09 -28.01 12.16
N PHE A 415 -4.38 -27.59 13.21
CA PHE A 415 -2.93 -27.76 13.28
C PHE A 415 -2.55 -29.24 13.35
N THR A 416 -3.21 -30.02 14.21
CA THR A 416 -3.01 -31.47 14.33
C THR A 416 -3.27 -32.18 13.01
N ARG A 417 -4.40 -31.85 12.36
CA ARG A 417 -4.77 -32.41 11.05
C ARG A 417 -3.69 -32.16 10.01
N SER A 418 -3.19 -30.92 9.93
CA SER A 418 -2.17 -30.53 8.94
C SER A 418 -0.87 -31.32 9.12
N ILE A 419 -0.41 -31.47 10.37
CA ILE A 419 0.78 -32.27 10.68
C ILE A 419 0.57 -33.73 10.30
N LYS A 420 -0.58 -34.32 10.67
CA LYS A 420 -0.93 -35.70 10.34
C LYS A 420 -0.97 -35.96 8.83
N ASN A 421 -1.49 -35.01 8.04
CA ASN A 421 -1.48 -35.13 6.58
C ASN A 421 -0.03 -35.17 6.04
N ILE A 422 0.85 -34.30 6.53
CA ILE A 422 2.27 -34.29 6.12
C ILE A 422 2.98 -35.59 6.53
N GLU A 423 2.62 -36.17 7.68
CA GLU A 423 3.14 -37.47 8.14
C GLU A 423 2.68 -38.62 7.27
N ASN A 424 1.37 -38.71 6.99
CA ASN A 424 0.83 -39.73 6.12
C ASN A 424 1.50 -39.68 4.73
N MET A 425 1.78 -38.48 4.22
CA MET A 425 2.58 -38.28 3.00
C MET A 425 3.99 -38.86 3.16
N ASN A 426 4.70 -38.51 4.25
CA ASN A 426 6.06 -38.96 4.50
C ASN A 426 6.12 -40.50 4.62
N ASP A 427 5.26 -41.10 5.42
CA ASP A 427 5.17 -42.54 5.63
C ASP A 427 4.89 -43.29 4.33
N TYR A 428 3.96 -42.76 3.52
CA TYR A 428 3.66 -43.34 2.21
C TYR A 428 4.90 -43.33 1.30
N LEU A 429 5.60 -42.20 1.21
CA LEU A 429 6.76 -42.04 0.33
C LEU A 429 7.98 -42.81 0.83
N VAL A 430 8.20 -42.89 2.14
CA VAL A 430 9.23 -43.75 2.73
C VAL A 430 8.98 -45.21 2.34
N LYS A 431 7.79 -45.73 2.62
CA LYS A 431 7.42 -47.12 2.35
C LYS A 431 7.43 -47.47 0.86
N ASN A 432 6.93 -46.58 0.01
CA ASN A 432 6.70 -46.88 -1.40
C ASN A 432 7.82 -46.43 -2.33
N VAL A 433 8.67 -45.48 -1.92
CA VAL A 433 9.75 -44.94 -2.72
C VAL A 433 11.11 -45.23 -2.09
N ILE A 434 11.36 -44.78 -0.86
CA ILE A 434 12.69 -44.83 -0.24
C ILE A 434 13.10 -46.28 0.08
N ASP A 435 12.25 -47.02 0.77
CA ASP A 435 12.56 -48.39 1.22
C ASP A 435 12.72 -49.36 0.04
N LYS A 436 12.02 -49.09 -1.07
CA LYS A 436 12.15 -49.86 -2.32
C LYS A 436 13.40 -49.50 -3.11
N ASN A 437 14.01 -48.33 -2.85
CA ASN A 437 15.15 -47.80 -3.59
C ASN A 437 16.27 -47.28 -2.66
N PRO A 438 16.80 -48.10 -1.74
CA PRO A 438 17.69 -47.64 -0.66
C PRO A 438 19.06 -47.13 -1.13
N ASN A 439 19.47 -47.46 -2.36
CA ASN A 439 20.79 -47.13 -2.91
C ASN A 439 20.79 -45.87 -3.79
N VAL A 440 19.67 -45.15 -3.88
CA VAL A 440 19.57 -43.95 -4.71
C VAL A 440 20.15 -42.74 -3.97
N SER A 441 21.34 -42.32 -4.37
CA SER A 441 22.02 -41.11 -3.86
C SER A 441 21.92 -39.91 -4.81
N ASP A 442 21.51 -40.14 -6.05
CA ASP A 442 21.34 -39.09 -7.06
C ASP A 442 20.02 -38.34 -6.85
N TYR A 443 20.10 -37.02 -6.74
CA TYR A 443 18.96 -36.14 -6.49
C TYR A 443 17.90 -36.21 -7.60
N GLN A 444 18.31 -36.21 -8.88
CA GLN A 444 17.37 -36.24 -10.01
C GLN A 444 16.67 -37.59 -10.11
N LYS A 445 17.39 -38.68 -9.86
CA LYS A 445 16.78 -40.02 -9.77
C LYS A 445 15.80 -40.10 -8.60
N MET A 446 16.15 -39.57 -7.43
CA MET A 446 15.24 -39.54 -6.29
C MET A 446 13.95 -38.76 -6.60
N LEU A 447 14.05 -37.58 -7.22
CA LEU A 447 12.88 -36.83 -7.67
C LEU A 447 12.02 -37.62 -8.65
N SER A 448 12.63 -38.33 -9.61
CA SER A 448 11.89 -39.14 -10.58
C SER A 448 11.09 -40.26 -9.91
N PHE A 449 11.65 -40.91 -8.88
CA PHE A 449 10.92 -41.92 -8.12
C PHE A 449 9.82 -41.33 -7.25
N LEU A 450 10.03 -40.15 -6.67
CA LEU A 450 9.01 -39.43 -5.92
C LEU A 450 7.85 -39.01 -6.81
N ILE A 451 8.11 -38.53 -8.03
CA ILE A 451 7.07 -38.23 -9.04
C ILE A 451 6.24 -39.48 -9.30
N SER A 452 6.89 -40.62 -9.58
CA SER A 452 6.18 -41.89 -9.81
C SER A 452 5.38 -42.36 -8.59
N GLY A 453 5.92 -42.19 -7.38
CA GLY A 453 5.21 -42.50 -6.14
C GLY A 453 3.96 -41.64 -5.95
N ILE A 454 4.08 -40.33 -6.19
CA ILE A 454 2.98 -39.36 -6.15
C ILE A 454 1.91 -39.67 -7.21
N GLU A 455 2.30 -40.10 -8.41
CA GLU A 455 1.35 -40.50 -9.46
C GLU A 455 0.53 -41.74 -9.07
N SER A 456 1.08 -42.59 -8.20
CA SER A 456 0.46 -43.84 -7.76
C SER A 456 -0.39 -43.72 -6.49
N TRP A 457 -0.35 -42.58 -5.79
CA TRP A 457 -1.02 -42.44 -4.50
C TRP A 457 -2.48 -41.99 -4.66
N ASN A 458 -3.37 -42.40 -3.74
CA ASN A 458 -4.77 -41.97 -3.73
C ASN A 458 -4.95 -40.86 -2.67
N PRO A 459 -5.10 -39.58 -3.04
CA PRO A 459 -5.17 -38.48 -2.08
C PRO A 459 -6.32 -38.61 -1.06
N GLU A 460 -7.46 -39.16 -1.48
CA GLU A 460 -8.66 -39.30 -0.63
C GLU A 460 -8.48 -40.36 0.46
N GLU A 461 -7.60 -41.34 0.25
CA GLU A 461 -7.27 -42.37 1.24
C GLU A 461 -6.18 -41.91 2.23
N ILE A 462 -5.34 -40.95 1.81
CA ILE A 462 -4.13 -40.55 2.53
C ILE A 462 -4.37 -39.28 3.35
N PHE A 463 -5.20 -38.36 2.86
CA PHE A 463 -5.35 -37.02 3.43
C PHE A 463 -6.75 -36.75 3.96
N SER A 464 -6.82 -36.07 5.10
CA SER A 464 -8.03 -35.38 5.54
C SER A 464 -8.10 -34.01 4.84
N ILE A 465 -8.77 -33.98 3.69
CA ILE A 465 -8.80 -32.82 2.78
C ILE A 465 -9.83 -31.80 3.27
N ILE A 466 -9.39 -30.56 3.46
CA ILE A 466 -10.25 -29.38 3.64
C ILE A 466 -10.09 -28.43 2.45
N ALA A 467 -10.94 -27.43 2.31
CA ALA A 467 -10.73 -26.40 1.30
C ALA A 467 -9.42 -25.63 1.58
N TYR A 468 -8.70 -25.27 0.53
CA TYR A 468 -7.50 -24.44 0.66
C TYR A 468 -7.88 -23.13 1.38
N PRO A 469 -7.16 -22.73 2.45
CA PRO A 469 -7.52 -21.55 3.21
C PRO A 469 -7.40 -20.28 2.35
N ALA A 470 -8.50 -19.54 2.24
CA ALA A 470 -8.55 -18.24 1.60
C ALA A 470 -8.62 -17.17 2.70
N TYR A 471 -7.72 -16.20 2.61
CA TYR A 471 -7.67 -15.10 3.55
C TYR A 471 -8.06 -13.83 2.83
N THR A 472 -9.04 -13.14 3.40
CA THR A 472 -9.54 -11.87 2.91
C THR A 472 -8.95 -10.74 3.72
N PHE A 473 -8.62 -9.65 3.05
CA PHE A 473 -8.28 -8.37 3.63
C PHE A 473 -9.52 -7.89 4.35
N MET A 474 -9.48 -8.01 5.67
CA MET A 474 -10.37 -7.22 6.50
C MET A 474 -9.88 -5.79 6.34
N SER A 475 -10.64 -4.96 5.63
CA SER A 475 -10.44 -3.51 5.63
C SER A 475 -10.19 -3.08 7.07
N ASN A 476 -8.94 -2.71 7.40
CA ASN A 476 -8.67 -2.02 8.65
C ASN A 476 -9.67 -0.88 8.74
N ASP A 477 -10.38 -0.78 9.88
CA ASP A 477 -11.33 0.30 10.13
C ASP A 477 -10.67 1.60 9.65
N PHE A 478 -11.31 2.29 8.69
CA PHE A 478 -10.72 3.46 8.03
C PHE A 478 -10.17 4.44 9.08
N ARG A 479 -10.74 4.48 10.29
CA ARG A 479 -10.25 5.28 11.42
C ARG A 479 -8.89 4.86 11.99
N GLN A 480 -8.60 3.56 12.09
CA GLN A 480 -7.27 3.06 12.50
C GLN A 480 -6.25 3.31 11.39
N SER A 481 -6.63 3.03 10.14
CA SER A 481 -5.84 3.34 8.95
C SER A 481 -5.56 4.85 8.85
N LEU A 482 -6.56 5.71 9.13
CA LEU A 482 -6.45 7.17 9.07
C LEU A 482 -5.37 7.70 10.02
N LYS A 483 -5.31 7.21 11.27
CA LYS A 483 -4.25 7.61 12.21
C LYS A 483 -2.88 7.23 11.69
N PHE A 484 -2.75 6.02 11.18
CA PHE A 484 -1.53 5.52 10.56
C PHE A 484 -1.11 6.35 9.33
N PHE A 485 -2.05 6.64 8.41
CA PHE A 485 -1.80 7.48 7.24
C PHE A 485 -1.42 8.90 7.64
N ARG A 486 -2.11 9.52 8.61
CA ARG A 486 -1.76 10.84 9.12
C ARG A 486 -0.31 10.86 9.63
N VAL A 487 0.15 9.82 10.34
CA VAL A 487 1.55 9.71 10.79
C VAL A 487 2.51 9.55 9.63
N MET A 488 2.22 8.67 8.67
CA MET A 488 3.06 8.46 7.49
C MET A 488 3.16 9.73 6.63
N ILE A 489 2.05 10.40 6.36
CA ILE A 489 2.01 11.67 5.62
C ILE A 489 2.81 12.73 6.38
N LEU A 490 2.66 12.85 7.71
CA LEU A 490 3.45 13.79 8.50
C LEU A 490 4.95 13.49 8.41
N LYS A 491 5.37 12.22 8.44
CA LYS A 491 6.78 11.83 8.29
C LYS A 491 7.34 12.17 6.91
N GLU A 492 6.53 12.06 5.86
CA GLU A 492 6.93 12.41 4.49
C GLU A 492 6.88 13.92 4.22
N VAL A 493 5.94 14.63 4.86
CA VAL A 493 5.79 16.09 4.77
C VAL A 493 6.83 16.82 5.61
N GLN A 494 7.25 16.29 6.76
CA GLN A 494 8.16 16.99 7.67
C GLN A 494 9.52 17.36 7.05
N PRO A 495 10.20 16.53 6.23
CA PRO A 495 11.41 16.93 5.51
C PRO A 495 11.17 17.95 4.39
N MET A 496 9.91 18.16 4.02
CA MET A 496 9.50 19.08 2.95
C MET A 496 9.08 20.46 3.48
N LEU A 497 8.74 20.54 4.77
CA LEU A 497 8.56 21.77 5.55
C LEU A 497 9.92 22.28 6.03
#